data_AF-A0A7S2L1B3-F1
#
_entry.id   AF-A0A7S2L1B3-F1
#
_cell.length_a   1.000
_cell.length_b   1.000
_cell.length_c   1.000
_cell.angle_alpha   90.00
_cell.angle_beta   90.00
_cell.angle_gamma   90.00
#
_symmetry.space_group_name_H-M   'P 1'
#
loop_
_entity.id
_entity.type
_entity.pdbx_description
1 polymer ?
#
loop_
_entity_poly.entity_id
_entity_poly.type
_entity_poly.pdbx_seq_one_letter_code
_entity_poly.pdbx_strand_id
1 'polypeptide(L)'
;ILSRQSFLCGEQFTEADIRFLPTALRFDGVYAPLFKAGGAHVRIRDFQNIHAWLKRCWEIEGVKESIDLKDANESYYKQLFPLNPGGIIPTSVSAEEIGLK
;
A
#
# COMPACT_ATOMS: atom_id res chain seq x y z
N ILE A 1 8.29 -15.56 4.95
CA ILE A 1 7.52 -15.19 6.16
C ILE A 1 6.04 -15.46 5.90
N LEU A 2 5.32 -14.55 5.24
CA LEU A 2 3.86 -14.63 5.04
C LEU A 2 3.34 -15.82 4.22
N SER A 3 4.22 -16.60 3.60
CA SER A 3 3.87 -17.89 2.97
C SER A 3 3.64 -19.02 3.97
N ARG A 4 3.96 -18.81 5.26
CA ARG A 4 3.90 -19.84 6.33
C ARG A 4 3.09 -19.42 7.55
N GLN A 5 2.68 -18.16 7.64
CA GLN A 5 2.03 -17.58 8.81
C GLN A 5 1.14 -16.40 8.41
N SER A 6 0.18 -16.08 9.26
CA SER A 6 -0.88 -15.09 8.96
C SER A 6 -0.38 -13.64 8.93
N PHE A 7 0.52 -13.28 9.86
CA PHE A 7 1.08 -11.94 10.09
C PHE A 7 2.61 -11.96 10.13
N LEU A 8 3.25 -10.79 10.18
CA LEU A 8 4.71 -10.68 10.10
C LEU A 8 5.43 -11.35 11.27
N CYS A 9 4.80 -11.40 12.45
CA CYS A 9 5.36 -11.97 13.68
C CYS A 9 4.64 -13.25 14.17
N GLY A 10 3.90 -13.94 13.29
CA GLY A 10 3.21 -15.20 13.61
C GLY A 10 1.70 -15.11 13.33
N GLU A 11 0.89 -15.59 14.26
CA GLU A 11 -0.57 -15.68 14.10
C GLU A 11 -1.35 -14.48 14.64
N GLN A 12 -0.69 -13.57 15.34
CA GLN A 12 -1.30 -12.35 15.88
C GLN A 12 -0.83 -11.12 15.11
N PHE A 13 -1.72 -10.14 14.98
CA PHE A 13 -1.38 -8.83 14.46
C PHE A 13 -0.52 -8.08 15.48
N THR A 14 0.59 -7.52 15.02
CA THR A 14 1.57 -6.85 15.87
C THR A 14 1.97 -5.50 15.31
N GLU A 15 2.80 -4.77 16.06
CA GLU A 15 3.37 -3.49 15.60
C GLU A 15 4.14 -3.62 14.28
N ALA A 16 4.76 -4.79 14.01
CA ALA A 16 5.44 -5.01 12.74
C ALA A 16 4.47 -4.87 11.55
N ASP A 17 3.25 -5.40 11.70
CA ASP A 17 2.21 -5.32 10.68
C ASP A 17 1.71 -3.88 10.52
N ILE A 18 1.48 -3.18 11.63
CA ILE A 18 1.10 -1.75 11.64
C ILE A 18 2.12 -0.91 10.85
N ARG A 19 3.41 -1.14 11.06
CA ARG A 19 4.47 -0.37 10.39
C ARG A 19 4.59 -0.71 8.90
N PHE A 20 4.27 -1.95 8.51
CA PHE A 20 4.34 -2.36 7.10
C PHE A 20 3.09 -2.00 6.30
N LEU A 21 1.91 -2.00 6.92
CA LEU A 21 0.62 -1.74 6.29
C LEU A 21 0.57 -0.48 5.42
N PRO A 22 0.96 0.72 5.90
CA PRO A 22 0.93 1.92 5.06
C PRO A 22 1.87 1.79 3.86
N THR A 23 2.97 1.05 3.99
CA THR A 23 3.90 0.83 2.88
C THR A 23 3.26 -0.02 1.79
N ALA A 24 2.61 -1.12 2.14
CA ALA A 24 1.94 -1.99 1.18
C ALA A 24 0.78 -1.27 0.46
N LEU A 25 -0.02 -0.49 1.20
CA LEU A 25 -1.17 0.25 0.66
C LEU A 25 -0.78 1.34 -0.35
N ARG A 26 0.33 2.03 -0.11
CA ARG A 26 0.81 3.12 -0.98
C ARG A 26 1.59 2.63 -2.19
N PHE A 27 1.87 1.32 -2.27
CA PHE A 27 2.76 0.76 -3.28
C PHE A 27 2.28 1.03 -4.71
N ASP A 28 1.01 0.71 -5.01
CA ASP A 28 0.49 0.75 -6.38
C ASP A 28 0.32 2.16 -6.93
N GLY A 29 -0.16 3.09 -6.11
CA GLY A 29 -0.41 4.48 -6.50
C GLY A 29 0.84 5.36 -6.48
N VAL A 30 1.80 5.06 -5.60
CA VAL A 30 2.98 5.91 -5.36
C VAL A 30 4.27 5.17 -5.65
N TYR A 31 4.61 4.11 -4.92
CA TYR A 31 5.99 3.62 -4.91
C TYR A 31 6.41 2.96 -6.22
N ALA A 32 5.54 2.15 -6.82
CA ALA A 32 5.81 1.57 -8.13
C ALA A 32 5.95 2.66 -9.23
N PRO A 33 5.01 3.61 -9.41
CA PRO A 33 5.12 4.61 -10.47
C PRO A 33 6.11 5.76 -10.18
N LEU A 34 6.07 6.36 -8.98
CA LEU A 34 6.87 7.55 -8.64
C LEU A 34 8.30 7.19 -8.26
N PHE A 35 8.49 6.13 -7.46
CA PHE A 35 9.82 5.69 -7.00
C PHE A 35 10.44 4.61 -7.89
N LYS A 36 9.71 4.11 -8.89
CA LYS A 36 10.15 3.03 -9.78
C LYS A 36 10.46 1.73 -9.03
N ALA A 37 9.83 1.52 -7.87
CA ALA A 37 10.04 0.34 -7.04
C ALA A 37 9.50 -0.92 -7.75
N GLY A 38 10.38 -1.73 -8.34
CA GLY A 38 10.01 -2.93 -9.10
C GLY A 38 9.54 -2.67 -10.54
N GLY A 39 9.47 -1.40 -10.98
CA GLY A 39 8.92 -1.00 -12.27
C GLY A 39 7.40 -0.73 -12.23
N ALA A 40 6.92 0.17 -13.10
CA ALA A 40 5.57 0.74 -13.02
C ALA A 40 4.41 -0.27 -13.20
N HIS A 41 4.69 -1.48 -13.68
CA HIS A 41 3.69 -2.52 -13.92
C HIS A 41 3.50 -3.46 -12.72
N VAL A 42 4.39 -3.43 -11.74
CA VAL A 42 4.30 -4.30 -10.57
C VAL A 42 3.23 -3.76 -9.62
N ARG A 43 2.31 -4.63 -9.21
CA ARG A 43 1.23 -4.32 -8.28
C ARG A 43 1.37 -5.14 -7.01
N ILE A 44 0.84 -4.63 -5.90
CA ILE A 44 0.86 -5.28 -4.60
C ILE A 44 0.11 -6.61 -4.64
N ARG A 45 -0.92 -6.70 -5.48
CA ARG A 45 -1.70 -7.93 -5.72
C ARG A 45 -0.90 -9.05 -6.41
N ASP A 46 0.18 -8.72 -7.10
CA ASP A 46 1.04 -9.72 -7.76
C ASP A 46 1.85 -10.51 -6.72
N PHE A 47 2.06 -9.94 -5.53
CA PHE A 47 2.69 -10.60 -4.39
C PHE A 47 1.65 -11.37 -3.56
N GLN A 48 1.26 -12.57 -4.02
CA GLN A 48 0.16 -13.36 -3.45
C GLN A 48 0.13 -13.44 -1.91
N ASN A 49 1.27 -13.72 -1.27
CA ASN A 49 1.34 -13.84 0.20
C ASN A 49 1.19 -12.49 0.91
N ILE A 50 1.70 -11.41 0.32
CA ILE A 50 1.54 -10.04 0.83
C ILE A 50 0.11 -9.58 0.61
N HIS A 51 -0.49 -9.86 -0.55
CA HIS A 51 -1.88 -9.52 -0.82
C HIS A 51 -2.85 -10.23 0.12
N ALA A 52 -2.63 -11.51 0.40
CA ALA A 52 -3.41 -12.26 1.39
C ALA A 52 -3.28 -11.67 2.80
N TRP A 53 -2.07 -11.28 3.20
CA TRP A 53 -1.82 -10.57 4.45
C TRP A 53 -2.50 -9.20 4.49
N LEU A 54 -2.43 -8.42 3.41
CA LEU A 54 -3.02 -7.10 3.30
C LEU A 54 -4.54 -7.14 3.46
N LYS A 55 -5.20 -8.12 2.83
CA LYS A 55 -6.64 -8.36 3.03
C LYS A 55 -6.99 -8.67 4.48
N ARG A 56 -6.18 -9.46 5.18
CA ARG A 56 -6.40 -9.73 6.62
C ARG A 56 -6.25 -8.46 7.46
N CYS A 57 -5.21 -7.66 7.20
CA CYS A 57 -5.00 -6.39 7.90
C CYS A 57 -6.13 -5.39 7.63
N TRP A 58 -6.67 -5.37 6.42
CA TRP A 58 -7.76 -4.47 6.03
C TRP A 58 -9.06 -4.73 6.83
N GLU A 59 -9.29 -5.96 7.27
CA GLU A 59 -10.46 -6.33 8.09
C GLU A 59 -10.27 -6.05 9.60
N ILE A 60 -9.13 -5.50 10.02
CA ILE A 60 -8.92 -5.12 11.43
C ILE A 60 -9.69 -3.84 11.73
N GLU A 61 -10.39 -3.82 12.86
CA GLU A 61 -11.15 -2.66 13.33
C GLU A 61 -10.28 -1.39 13.37
N GLY A 62 -10.80 -0.30 12.82
CA GLY A 62 -10.11 1.00 12.77
C GLY A 62 -9.12 1.16 11.62
N VAL A 63 -8.77 0.09 10.89
CA VAL A 63 -7.83 0.19 9.77
C VAL A 63 -8.44 0.99 8.63
N LYS A 64 -9.63 0.61 8.16
CA LYS A 64 -10.28 1.23 6.98
C LYS A 64 -10.50 2.74 7.20
N GLU A 65 -10.87 3.12 8.43
CA GLU A 65 -11.14 4.50 8.84
C GLU A 65 -9.88 5.34 8.99
N SER A 66 -8.73 4.71 9.21
CA SER A 66 -7.44 5.39 9.40
C SER A 66 -6.68 5.71 8.10
N ILE A 67 -7.20 5.28 6.95
CA ILE A 67 -6.47 5.30 5.68
C ILE A 67 -7.20 6.17 4.65
N ASP A 68 -6.55 7.26 4.26
CA ASP A 68 -6.91 8.03 3.07
C ASP A 68 -5.86 7.81 1.98
N LEU A 69 -6.15 6.91 1.04
CA LEU A 69 -5.26 6.61 -0.08
C LEU A 69 -5.10 7.80 -1.03
N LYS A 70 -6.15 8.61 -1.18
CA LYS A 70 -6.14 9.77 -2.08
C LYS A 70 -5.24 10.86 -1.52
N ASP A 71 -5.41 11.21 -0.24
CA ASP A 71 -4.55 12.20 0.43
C ASP A 71 -3.09 11.75 0.43
N ALA A 72 -2.83 10.48 0.76
CA ALA A 72 -1.49 9.93 0.70
C ALA A 72 -0.89 10.09 -0.71
N ASN A 73 -1.60 9.67 -1.76
CA ASN A 73 -1.15 9.78 -3.13
C ASN A 73 -0.86 11.25 -3.52
N GLU A 74 -1.82 12.15 -3.30
CA GLU A 74 -1.64 13.58 -3.61
C GLU A 74 -0.43 14.19 -2.91
N SER A 75 -0.22 13.87 -1.63
CA SER A 75 0.89 14.37 -0.83
C SER A 75 2.24 14.02 -1.46
N TYR A 76 2.44 12.76 -1.88
CA TYR A 76 3.69 12.33 -2.52
C TYR A 76 3.97 13.06 -3.83
N TYR A 77 2.98 13.16 -4.72
CA TYR A 77 3.17 13.80 -6.04
C TYR A 77 3.29 15.32 -5.95
N LYS A 78 2.75 15.96 -4.91
CA LYS A 78 2.89 17.41 -4.67
C LYS A 78 4.21 17.77 -3.99
N GLN A 79 4.62 17.00 -2.98
CA GLN A 79 5.70 17.40 -2.07
C GLN A 79 7.10 16.94 -2.50
N LEU A 80 7.21 15.83 -3.23
CA LEU A 80 8.50 15.24 -3.55
C LEU A 80 9.15 15.81 -4.81
N PHE A 81 9.46 17.10 -4.79
CA PHE A 81 10.38 17.68 -5.76
C PHE A 81 11.81 17.15 -5.50
N PRO A 82 12.59 16.75 -6.52
CA PRO A 82 12.37 16.89 -7.96
C PRO A 82 11.78 15.65 -8.65
N LEU A 83 11.20 14.70 -7.92
CA LEU A 83 10.70 13.44 -8.51
C LEU A 83 9.48 13.65 -9.42
N ASN A 84 8.65 14.65 -9.15
CA ASN A 84 7.52 15.04 -10.01
C ASN A 84 7.50 16.55 -10.33
N PRO A 85 8.39 17.04 -11.21
CA PRO A 85 8.50 18.48 -11.50
C PRO A 85 7.25 19.08 -12.13
N GLY A 86 6.48 18.28 -12.86
CA GLY A 86 5.26 18.72 -13.54
C GLY A 86 4.07 18.92 -12.61
N GLY A 87 4.13 18.43 -11.37
CA GLY A 87 3.03 18.54 -10.39
C GLY A 87 1.74 17.82 -10.81
N ILE A 88 1.78 17.03 -11.88
CA ILE A 88 0.64 16.23 -12.35
C ILE A 88 0.43 15.10 -11.34
N ILE A 89 -0.81 14.92 -10.91
CA ILE A 89 -1.19 13.88 -9.97
C ILE A 89 -2.06 12.88 -10.74
N PRO A 90 -1.64 11.61 -10.85
CA PRO A 90 -2.48 10.57 -11.44
C PRO A 90 -3.70 10.32 -10.55
N THR A 91 -4.78 9.82 -11.15
CA THR A 91 -5.92 9.29 -10.39
C THR A 91 -5.41 8.28 -9.37
N SER A 92 -5.77 8.49 -8.09
CA SER A 92 -5.36 7.59 -7.01
C SER A 92 -5.98 6.21 -7.20
N VAL A 93 -5.25 5.18 -6.79
CA VAL A 93 -5.77 3.80 -6.75
C VAL A 93 -6.70 3.67 -5.53
N SER A 94 -7.92 3.16 -5.73
CA SER A 94 -8.85 2.88 -4.64
C SER A 94 -8.51 1.57 -3.92
N ALA A 95 -9.04 1.39 -2.70
CA ALA A 95 -8.91 0.13 -1.99
C ALA A 95 -9.54 -1.03 -2.78
N GLU A 96 -10.66 -0.79 -3.48
CA GLU A 96 -11.30 -1.81 -4.32
C GLU A 96 -10.43 -2.22 -5.52
N GLU A 97 -9.73 -1.26 -6.14
CA GLU A 97 -8.82 -1.54 -7.26
C GLU A 97 -7.60 -2.37 -6.81
N ILE A 98 -7.16 -2.21 -5.56
CA ILE A 98 -6.15 -3.06 -4.91
C ILE A 98 -6.72 -4.47 -4.60
N GLY A 99 -8.05 -4.64 -4.64
CA GLY A 99 -8.74 -5.89 -4.33
C GLY A 99 -9.05 -6.06 -2.85
N LEU A 100 -9.17 -4.96 -2.11
CA LEU A 100 -9.66 -4.90 -0.74
C LEU A 100 -11.17 -4.60 -0.78
N LYS A 101 -11.95 -5.22 0.12
CA LYS A 101 -13.41 -5.08 0.16
C LYS A 101 -13.87 -4.33 1.41
#